data_AF-A0A351KTS4-F1
#
_entry.id   AF-A0A351KTS4-F1
#
_cell.length_a   1.000
_cell.length_b   1.000
_cell.length_c   1.000
_cell.angle_alpha   90.00
_cell.angle_beta   90.00
_cell.angle_gamma   90.00
#
_symmetry.space_group_name_H-M   'P 1'
#
loop_
_entity.id
_entity.type
_entity.pdbx_description
1 polymer ?
#
loop_
_entity_poly.entity_id
_entity_poly.type
_entity_poly.pdbx_seq_one_letter_code
_entity_poly.pdbx_strand_id
1 'polypeptide(L)'
;MIHSLLSPRIRAQIIKELLSILRDPRSRVILIGPPLMQLLVFSFAATLEVTNIDIAVLNEDAGRWGYEVTQRLSHAYFVHSVTTAQNQPDIEDLVARGKVIAALHIPPDFSRRIASDEPAPLQTLLDGRKANAAQITFGYMQMVLAAMNRDIGFNQGLLPERIALRHW
;
A
#
# COMPACT_ATOMS: atom_id res chain seq x y z
N MET A 1 43.69 -2.76 6.85
CA MET A 1 44.36 -3.75 5.97
C MET A 1 43.47 -4.09 4.77
N ILE A 2 43.12 -3.11 3.91
CA ILE A 2 42.21 -3.28 2.74
C ILE A 2 42.69 -2.49 1.49
N HIS A 3 43.81 -1.75 1.55
CA HIS A 3 44.14 -0.74 0.53
C HIS A 3 44.86 -1.23 -0.75
N SER A 4 45.05 -2.54 -0.98
CA SER A 4 45.78 -3.03 -2.18
C SER A 4 45.11 -4.17 -2.94
N LEU A 5 43.78 -4.24 -2.98
CA LEU A 5 43.09 -5.35 -3.65
C LEU A 5 42.99 -5.21 -5.19
N LEU A 6 43.36 -4.06 -5.76
CA LEU A 6 43.34 -3.84 -7.21
C LEU A 6 44.62 -3.13 -7.64
N SER A 7 45.59 -3.89 -8.15
CA SER A 7 46.76 -3.30 -8.80
C SER A 7 46.33 -2.42 -9.98
N PRO A 8 47.02 -1.31 -10.27
CA PRO A 8 46.67 -0.40 -11.36
C PRO A 8 46.59 -1.12 -12.73
N ARG A 9 47.32 -2.23 -12.86
CA ARG A 9 47.27 -3.13 -14.02
C ARG A 9 45.94 -3.87 -14.13
N ILE A 10 45.43 -4.45 -13.04
CA ILE A 10 44.13 -5.14 -13.03
C ILE A 10 43.01 -4.14 -13.33
N ARG A 11 43.05 -2.94 -12.76
CA ARG A 11 42.07 -1.88 -13.08
C ARG A 11 42.11 -1.49 -14.56
N ALA A 12 43.30 -1.29 -15.12
CA ALA A 12 43.46 -0.99 -16.54
C ALA A 12 42.93 -2.13 -17.43
N GLN A 13 43.16 -3.39 -17.04
CA GLN A 13 42.66 -4.56 -17.75
C GLN A 13 41.13 -4.64 -17.70
N ILE A 14 40.51 -4.45 -16.52
CA ILE A 14 39.04 -4.44 -16.38
C ILE A 14 38.43 -3.34 -17.24
N ILE A 15 38.99 -2.12 -17.22
CA ILE A 15 38.49 -1.00 -18.02
C ILE A 15 38.62 -1.30 -19.52
N LYS A 16 39.74 -1.89 -19.95
CA LYS A 16 39.95 -2.29 -21.35
C LYS A 16 38.92 -3.33 -21.81
N GLU A 17 38.72 -4.39 -21.03
CA GLU A 17 37.76 -5.44 -21.36
C GLU A 17 36.33 -4.91 -21.34
N LEU A 18 35.96 -4.09 -20.35
CA LEU A 18 34.64 -3.49 -20.27
C LEU A 18 34.37 -2.55 -21.47
N LEU A 19 35.34 -1.73 -21.86
CA LEU A 19 35.25 -0.89 -23.06
C LEU A 19 35.16 -1.72 -24.33
N SER A 20 35.89 -2.84 -24.41
CA SER A 20 35.85 -3.78 -25.54
C SER A 20 34.46 -4.38 -25.72
N ILE A 21 33.89 -4.91 -24.63
CA ILE A 21 32.54 -5.50 -24.58
C ILE A 21 31.47 -4.44 -24.91
N LEU A 22 31.61 -3.22 -24.36
CA LEU A 22 30.66 -2.14 -24.63
C LEU A 22 30.75 -1.62 -26.08
N ARG A 23 31.91 -1.71 -26.73
CA ARG A 23 32.10 -1.22 -28.11
C ARG A 23 31.52 -2.17 -29.16
N ASP A 24 31.45 -3.46 -28.87
CA ASP A 24 30.78 -4.44 -29.74
C ASP A 24 29.25 -4.38 -29.54
N PRO A 25 28.46 -4.05 -30.59
CA PRO A 25 27.01 -3.96 -30.49
C PRO A 25 26.33 -5.28 -30.09
N ARG A 26 26.87 -6.45 -30.47
CA ARG A 26 26.29 -7.75 -30.05
C ARG A 26 26.53 -8.01 -28.58
N SER A 27 27.77 -7.82 -28.13
CA SER A 27 28.16 -7.99 -26.73
C SER A 27 27.42 -7.02 -25.81
N ARG A 28 27.19 -5.77 -26.24
CA ARG A 28 26.39 -4.79 -25.51
C ARG A 28 24.95 -5.25 -25.29
N VAL A 29 24.30 -5.81 -26.32
CA VAL A 29 22.92 -6.30 -26.23
C VAL A 29 22.83 -7.52 -25.31
N ILE A 30 23.79 -8.44 -25.36
CA ILE A 30 23.81 -9.61 -24.48
C ILE A 30 24.03 -9.21 -23.01
N LEU A 31 24.88 -8.20 -22.76
CA LEU A 31 25.18 -7.74 -21.40
C LEU A 31 24.02 -6.93 -20.78
N ILE A 32 23.42 -6.02 -21.55
CA ILE A 32 22.42 -5.05 -21.06
C ILE A 32 20.98 -5.51 -21.31
N GLY A 33 20.76 -6.31 -22.36
CA GLY A 33 19.44 -6.77 -22.78
C GLY A 33 18.68 -7.55 -21.70
N PRO A 34 19.28 -8.58 -21.07
CA PRO A 34 18.59 -9.32 -20.01
C PRO A 34 18.24 -8.44 -18.79
N PRO A 35 19.14 -7.60 -18.23
CA PRO A 35 18.77 -6.66 -17.18
C PRO A 35 17.66 -5.67 -17.57
N LEU A 36 17.68 -5.12 -18.79
CA LEU A 36 16.61 -4.22 -19.25
C LEU A 36 15.29 -4.95 -19.44
N MET A 37 15.31 -6.15 -20.01
CA MET A 37 14.12 -6.99 -20.18
C MET A 37 13.56 -7.40 -18.82
N GLN A 38 14.42 -7.76 -17.86
CA GLN A 38 14.04 -8.01 -16.47
C GLN A 38 13.41 -6.77 -15.82
N LEU A 39 14.00 -5.59 -16.00
CA LEU A 39 13.42 -4.34 -15.49
C LEU A 39 12.05 -4.06 -16.11
N LEU A 40 11.87 -4.31 -17.42
CA LEU A 40 10.57 -4.16 -18.07
C LEU A 40 9.58 -5.18 -17.52
N VAL A 41 9.93 -6.47 -17.49
CA VAL A 41 9.08 -7.54 -16.94
C VAL A 41 8.69 -7.24 -15.50
N PHE A 42 9.63 -6.84 -14.64
CA PHE A 42 9.33 -6.46 -13.27
C PHE A 42 8.60 -5.13 -13.15
N SER A 43 8.81 -4.15 -14.03
CA SER A 43 8.04 -2.90 -14.02
C SER A 43 6.58 -3.17 -14.38
N PHE A 44 6.32 -4.03 -15.39
CA PHE A 44 4.97 -4.45 -15.77
C PHE A 44 4.35 -5.41 -14.76
N ALA A 45 5.13 -6.27 -14.10
CA ALA A 45 4.64 -7.18 -13.05
C ALA A 45 4.46 -6.48 -11.68
N ALA A 46 5.25 -5.44 -11.39
CA ALA A 46 5.15 -4.65 -10.16
C ALA A 46 4.02 -3.62 -10.23
N THR A 47 3.60 -3.23 -11.43
CA THR A 47 2.36 -2.48 -11.66
C THR A 47 1.15 -3.41 -11.69
N LEU A 48 1.06 -4.34 -10.74
CA LEU A 48 -0.24 -4.81 -10.29
C LEU A 48 -0.97 -3.57 -9.76
N GLU A 49 -1.66 -2.88 -10.66
CA GLU A 49 -2.60 -1.81 -10.35
C GLU A 49 -3.48 -2.36 -9.24
N VAL A 50 -3.44 -1.72 -8.07
CA VAL A 50 -4.33 -2.02 -6.96
C VAL A 50 -5.70 -1.43 -7.30
N THR A 51 -6.28 -1.94 -8.37
CA THR A 51 -7.64 -1.68 -8.82
C THR A 51 -8.39 -2.98 -8.67
N ASN A 52 -9.66 -2.90 -8.30
CA ASN A 52 -10.50 -4.09 -8.11
C ASN A 52 -10.07 -4.95 -6.91
N ILE A 53 -9.78 -4.33 -5.76
CA ILE A 53 -9.48 -5.04 -4.52
C ILE A 53 -10.70 -5.22 -3.63
N ASP A 54 -10.72 -6.33 -2.90
CA ASP A 54 -11.71 -6.57 -1.86
C ASP A 54 -11.22 -5.99 -0.53
N ILE A 55 -12.07 -5.18 0.11
CA ILE A 55 -11.84 -4.61 1.43
C ILE A 55 -12.94 -5.06 2.40
N ALA A 56 -12.63 -5.08 3.69
CA ALA A 56 -13.66 -5.28 4.72
C ALA A 56 -13.89 -4.00 5.53
N VAL A 57 -15.13 -3.81 6.01
CA VAL A 57 -15.49 -2.74 6.93
C VAL A 57 -16.23 -3.34 8.11
N LEU A 58 -15.72 -3.10 9.32
CA LEU A 58 -16.45 -3.30 10.57
C LEU A 58 -16.93 -1.94 11.04
N ASN A 59 -18.22 -1.65 10.82
CA ASN A 59 -18.83 -0.42 11.31
C ASN A 59 -19.61 -0.67 12.59
N GLU A 60 -19.05 -0.28 13.73
CA GLU A 60 -19.73 -0.32 15.03
C GLU A 60 -20.46 1.00 15.34
N ASP A 61 -20.24 2.04 14.52
CA ASP A 61 -20.90 3.33 14.64
C ASP A 61 -22.30 3.30 14.03
N ALA A 62 -23.29 3.65 14.85
CA ALA A 62 -24.69 3.77 14.42
C ALA A 62 -25.04 5.16 13.87
N GLY A 63 -24.06 6.06 13.73
CA GLY A 63 -24.27 7.42 13.27
C GLY A 63 -24.09 7.62 11.77
N ARG A 64 -24.39 8.85 11.31
CA ARG A 64 -24.31 9.21 9.89
C ARG A 64 -22.90 9.05 9.32
N TRP A 65 -21.87 9.40 10.09
CA TRP A 65 -20.50 9.43 9.58
C TRP A 65 -19.90 8.05 9.39
N GLY A 66 -20.22 7.05 10.23
CA GLY A 66 -19.80 5.67 9.99
C GLY A 66 -20.38 5.09 8.69
N TYR A 67 -21.66 5.39 8.42
CA TYR A 67 -22.30 5.02 7.16
C TYR A 67 -21.67 5.72 5.96
N GLU A 68 -21.40 7.03 6.05
CA GLU A 68 -20.77 7.82 4.99
C GLU A 68 -19.38 7.28 4.62
N VAL A 69 -18.55 6.92 5.60
CA VAL A 69 -17.23 6.28 5.36
C VAL A 69 -17.39 5.01 4.55
N THR A 70 -18.30 4.13 4.99
CA THR A 70 -18.57 2.84 4.33
C THR A 70 -19.02 3.05 2.88
N GLN A 71 -19.92 4.01 2.65
CA GLN A 71 -20.42 4.36 1.32
C GLN A 71 -19.34 4.95 0.41
N ARG A 72 -18.50 5.85 0.92
CA ARG A 72 -17.43 6.44 0.10
C ARG A 72 -16.39 5.42 -0.30
N LEU A 73 -16.08 4.48 0.59
CA LEU A 73 -15.17 3.38 0.28
C LEU A 73 -15.79 2.39 -0.71
N SER A 74 -17.08 2.08 -0.60
CA SER A 74 -17.74 1.16 -1.55
C SER A 74 -17.84 1.70 -2.97
N HIS A 75 -17.83 3.02 -3.14
CA HIS A 75 -17.83 3.69 -4.45
C HIS A 75 -16.44 4.16 -4.90
N ALA A 76 -15.38 3.84 -4.15
CA ALA A 76 -14.04 4.25 -4.52
C ALA A 76 -13.55 3.43 -5.73
N TYR A 77 -12.91 4.09 -6.69
CA TYR A 77 -12.49 3.50 -7.97
C TYR A 77 -11.60 2.26 -7.85
N PHE A 78 -10.88 2.11 -6.74
CA PHE A 78 -9.95 1.02 -6.50
C PHE A 78 -10.63 -0.21 -5.87
N VAL A 79 -11.85 -0.07 -5.34
CA VAL A 79 -12.58 -1.11 -4.62
C VAL A 79 -13.45 -1.93 -5.57
N HIS A 80 -13.31 -3.25 -5.52
CA HIS A 80 -14.19 -4.19 -6.21
C HIS A 80 -15.43 -4.51 -5.37
N SER A 81 -15.19 -4.89 -4.12
CA SER A 81 -16.25 -5.24 -3.17
C SER A 81 -15.90 -4.81 -1.76
N VAL A 82 -16.93 -4.46 -1.00
CA VAL A 82 -16.84 -4.20 0.44
C VAL A 82 -17.57 -5.30 1.18
N THR A 83 -16.83 -6.06 1.97
CA THR A 83 -17.41 -7.06 2.88
C THR A 83 -17.69 -6.39 4.23
N THR A 84 -18.93 -6.48 4.72
CA THR A 84 -19.25 -6.01 6.07
C THR A 84 -18.87 -7.10 7.08
N ALA A 85 -17.92 -6.81 7.96
CA ALA A 85 -17.56 -7.70 9.06
C ALA A 85 -18.53 -7.54 10.22
N GLN A 86 -18.79 -8.62 10.96
CA GLN A 86 -19.77 -8.60 12.06
C GLN A 86 -19.15 -8.27 13.42
N ASN A 87 -17.86 -8.54 13.60
CA ASN A 87 -17.13 -8.34 14.85
C ASN A 87 -15.62 -8.30 14.61
N GLN A 88 -14.86 -7.98 15.66
CA GLN A 88 -13.40 -7.87 15.60
C GLN A 88 -12.69 -9.18 15.20
N PRO A 89 -13.07 -10.37 15.71
CA PRO A 89 -12.47 -11.62 15.22
C PRO A 89 -12.72 -11.90 13.73
N ASP A 90 -13.90 -11.54 13.22
CA ASP A 90 -14.27 -11.72 11.81
C ASP A 90 -13.42 -10.83 10.90
N ILE A 91 -13.21 -9.55 11.25
CA ILE A 91 -12.35 -8.66 10.46
C ILE A 91 -10.89 -9.15 10.42
N GLU A 92 -10.38 -9.70 11.52
CA GLU A 92 -9.04 -10.30 11.58
C GLU A 92 -8.94 -11.57 10.73
N ASP A 93 -9.94 -12.46 10.77
CA ASP A 93 -9.98 -13.70 9.98
C ASP A 93 -10.06 -13.41 8.47
N LEU A 94 -10.83 -12.41 8.04
CA LEU A 94 -10.92 -12.00 6.64
C LEU A 94 -9.55 -11.58 6.07
N VAL A 95 -8.78 -10.80 6.84
CA VAL A 95 -7.42 -10.38 6.46
C VAL A 95 -6.45 -11.57 6.53
N ALA A 96 -6.48 -12.36 7.61
CA ALA A 96 -5.58 -13.49 7.81
C ALA A 96 -5.72 -14.55 6.70
N ARG A 97 -6.95 -14.81 6.24
CA ARG A 97 -7.22 -15.72 5.11
C ARG A 97 -6.91 -15.10 3.75
N GLY A 98 -6.63 -13.81 3.67
CA GLY A 98 -6.39 -13.08 2.42
C GLY A 98 -7.63 -12.91 1.55
N LYS A 99 -8.81 -12.97 2.15
CA LYS A 99 -10.06 -12.66 1.45
C LYS A 99 -10.16 -11.17 1.12
N VAL A 100 -9.57 -10.33 1.97
CA VAL A 100 -9.46 -8.89 1.78
C VAL A 100 -8.02 -8.46 1.98
N ILE A 101 -7.59 -7.42 1.25
CA ILE A 101 -6.22 -6.89 1.36
C ILE A 101 -6.07 -5.86 2.50
N ALA A 102 -7.16 -5.19 2.82
CA ALA A 102 -7.26 -4.21 3.88
C ALA A 102 -8.64 -4.30 4.53
N ALA A 103 -8.70 -3.96 5.81
CA ALA A 103 -9.94 -3.92 6.56
C ALA A 103 -9.98 -2.69 7.47
N LEU A 104 -11.10 -1.96 7.44
CA LEU A 104 -11.32 -0.76 8.23
C LEU A 104 -12.23 -1.07 9.40
N HIS A 105 -11.82 -0.66 10.59
CA HIS A 105 -12.65 -0.69 11.79
C HIS A 105 -13.04 0.74 12.18
N ILE A 106 -14.35 0.96 12.29
CA ILE A 106 -14.97 2.22 12.69
C ILE A 106 -15.54 2.01 14.11
N PRO A 107 -15.01 2.70 15.13
CA PRO A 107 -15.43 2.50 16.51
C PRO A 107 -16.83 3.11 16.78
N PRO A 108 -17.55 2.63 17.80
CA PRO A 108 -18.96 3.00 18.05
C PRO A 108 -19.19 4.47 18.41
N ASP A 109 -18.16 5.20 18.82
CA ASP A 109 -18.16 6.61 19.18
C ASP A 109 -17.74 7.55 18.04
N PHE A 110 -17.47 7.01 16.84
CA PHE A 110 -16.91 7.75 15.70
C PHE A 110 -17.76 8.97 15.31
N SER A 111 -19.05 8.79 15.02
CA SER A 111 -19.92 9.90 14.64
C SER A 111 -20.10 10.92 15.77
N ARG A 112 -20.12 10.44 17.01
CA ARG A 112 -20.23 11.31 18.19
C ARG A 112 -19.00 12.20 18.35
N ARG A 113 -17.80 11.66 18.15
CA ARG A 113 -16.55 12.42 18.24
C ARG A 113 -16.44 13.47 17.14
N ILE A 114 -16.85 13.13 15.92
CA ILE A 114 -16.99 14.11 14.84
C ILE A 114 -18.01 15.20 15.19
N ALA A 115 -19.15 14.86 15.81
CA ALA A 115 -20.13 15.88 16.21
C ALA A 115 -19.62 16.80 17.34
N SER A 116 -18.68 16.32 18.16
CA SER A 116 -18.09 17.05 19.29
C SER A 116 -16.80 17.82 18.95
N ASP A 117 -16.38 17.86 17.68
CA ASP A 117 -15.07 18.43 17.28
C ASP A 117 -13.86 17.74 17.95
N GLU A 118 -14.02 16.47 18.33
CA GLU A 118 -12.98 15.64 18.92
C GLU A 118 -12.32 14.75 17.85
N PRO A 119 -11.01 14.42 17.98
CA PRO A 119 -10.34 13.51 17.05
C PRO A 119 -11.09 12.18 16.98
N ALA A 120 -11.45 11.70 15.80
CA ALA A 120 -12.21 10.47 15.60
C ALA A 120 -11.34 9.39 14.93
N PRO A 121 -10.76 8.46 15.71
CA PRO A 121 -9.81 7.49 15.23
C PRO A 121 -10.45 6.39 14.40
N LEU A 122 -9.75 5.98 13.35
CA LEU A 122 -10.07 4.80 12.56
C LEU A 122 -8.87 3.87 12.55
N GLN A 123 -9.13 2.56 12.68
CA GLN A 123 -8.10 1.53 12.63
C GLN A 123 -8.16 0.81 11.28
N THR A 124 -7.01 0.65 10.62
CA THR A 124 -6.90 -0.16 9.40
C THR A 124 -5.98 -1.35 9.63
N LEU A 125 -6.47 -2.54 9.31
CA LEU A 125 -5.72 -3.80 9.28
C LEU A 125 -5.32 -4.10 7.84
N LEU A 126 -4.09 -4.57 7.63
CA LEU A 126 -3.50 -4.76 6.30
C LEU A 126 -2.96 -6.19 6.16
N ASP A 127 -3.12 -6.81 4.99
CA ASP A 127 -2.52 -8.12 4.69
C ASP A 127 -1.00 -7.99 4.48
N GLY A 128 -0.22 -8.40 5.48
CA GLY A 128 1.24 -8.36 5.45
C GLY A 128 1.88 -9.21 4.36
N ARG A 129 1.23 -10.27 3.86
CA ARG A 129 1.77 -11.12 2.78
C ARG A 129 1.79 -10.40 1.44
N LYS A 130 0.94 -9.37 1.29
CA LYS A 130 0.84 -8.49 0.13
C LYS A 130 1.19 -7.05 0.49
N ALA A 131 2.28 -6.86 1.26
CA ALA A 131 2.66 -5.57 1.84
C ALA A 131 2.64 -4.37 0.87
N ASN A 132 3.20 -4.50 -0.34
CA ASN A 132 3.18 -3.41 -1.33
C ASN A 132 1.76 -3.00 -1.71
N ALA A 133 0.91 -3.97 -2.08
CA ALA A 133 -0.45 -3.69 -2.50
C ALA A 133 -1.32 -3.21 -1.31
N ALA A 134 -1.08 -3.72 -0.10
CA ALA A 134 -1.74 -3.25 1.11
C ALA A 134 -1.34 -1.80 1.47
N GLN A 135 -0.08 -1.42 1.28
CA GLN A 135 0.40 -0.05 1.51
C GLN A 135 -0.21 0.95 0.50
N ILE A 136 -0.30 0.56 -0.77
CA ILE A 136 -0.96 1.35 -1.82
C ILE A 136 -2.45 1.51 -1.49
N THR A 137 -3.14 0.41 -1.14
CA THR A 137 -4.54 0.41 -0.70
C THR A 137 -4.77 1.39 0.44
N PHE A 138 -3.92 1.31 1.47
CA PHE A 138 -3.98 2.20 2.62
C PHE A 138 -3.84 3.67 2.19
N GLY A 139 -2.91 3.98 1.28
CA GLY A 139 -2.77 5.33 0.70
C GLY A 139 -4.05 5.82 0.04
N TYR A 140 -4.74 4.97 -0.74
CA TYR A 140 -6.02 5.34 -1.37
C TYR A 140 -7.16 5.53 -0.35
N MET A 141 -7.26 4.67 0.66
CA MET A 141 -8.21 4.85 1.76
C MET A 141 -7.99 6.19 2.46
N GLN A 142 -6.73 6.56 2.72
CA GLN A 142 -6.40 7.86 3.31
C GLN A 142 -6.84 9.03 2.43
N MET A 143 -6.72 8.92 1.10
CA MET A 143 -7.23 9.97 0.20
C MET A 143 -8.74 10.13 0.28
N VAL A 144 -9.49 9.02 0.35
CA VAL A 144 -10.96 9.04 0.51
C VAL A 144 -11.35 9.67 1.84
N LEU A 145 -10.71 9.27 2.94
CA LEU A 145 -10.96 9.82 4.28
C LEU A 145 -10.58 11.30 4.37
N ALA A 146 -9.46 11.71 3.77
CA ALA A 146 -9.05 13.11 3.72
C ALA A 146 -10.02 13.98 2.89
N ALA A 147 -10.58 13.43 1.81
CA ALA A 147 -11.63 14.11 1.06
C ALA A 147 -12.90 14.29 1.92
N MET A 148 -13.31 13.27 2.66
CA MET A 148 -14.42 13.36 3.61
C MET A 148 -14.17 14.41 4.70
N ASN A 149 -12.96 14.46 5.25
CA ASN A 149 -12.61 15.46 6.26
C ASN A 149 -12.79 16.90 5.78
N ARG A 150 -12.52 17.17 4.49
CA ARG A 150 -12.75 18.49 3.88
C ARG A 150 -14.25 18.81 3.78
N ASP A 151 -15.08 17.83 3.45
CA ASP A 151 -16.54 18.02 3.33
C ASP A 151 -17.22 18.22 4.69
N ILE A 152 -16.68 17.62 5.75
CA ILE A 152 -17.17 17.77 7.13
C ILE A 152 -16.90 19.18 7.67
N GLY A 153 -15.92 19.92 7.12
CA GLY A 153 -15.51 21.23 7.63
C GLY A 153 -14.77 21.15 8.98
N PHE A 154 -14.18 20.00 9.28
CA PHE A 154 -13.53 19.69 10.55
C PHE A 154 -12.16 20.39 10.67
N ASN A 155 -11.95 21.18 11.72
CA ASN A 155 -10.68 21.88 11.96
C ASN A 155 -9.62 20.99 12.64
N GLN A 156 -10.01 19.88 13.26
CA GLN A 156 -9.11 18.95 13.98
C GLN A 156 -9.15 17.54 13.34
N GLY A 157 -8.56 17.38 12.16
CA GLY A 157 -8.77 16.26 11.23
C GLY A 157 -8.96 14.84 11.78
N LEU A 158 -9.66 13.98 11.02
CA LEU A 158 -9.71 12.52 11.24
C LEU A 158 -8.29 11.97 11.39
N LEU A 159 -7.88 11.65 12.61
CA LEU A 159 -6.55 11.09 12.87
C LEU A 159 -6.65 9.58 12.71
N PRO A 160 -5.98 8.95 11.72
CA PRO A 160 -5.86 7.50 11.70
C PRO A 160 -5.05 7.06 12.93
N GLU A 161 -5.74 6.67 14.01
CA GLU A 161 -5.07 6.22 15.22
C GLU A 161 -4.62 4.78 15.01
N ARG A 162 -3.32 4.67 14.73
CA ARG A 162 -2.54 3.43 14.67
C ARG A 162 -2.93 2.50 13.53
N ILE A 163 -2.06 2.49 12.52
CA ILE A 163 -1.89 1.30 11.69
C ILE A 163 -1.48 0.16 12.63
N ALA A 164 -2.39 -0.75 12.91
CA ALA A 164 -2.03 -2.01 13.54
C ALA A 164 -1.44 -2.91 12.44
N LEU A 165 -0.20 -2.62 12.02
CA LEU A 165 0.61 -3.56 11.25
C LEU A 165 0.91 -4.73 12.17
N ARG A 166 0.00 -5.71 12.23
CA ARG A 166 0.31 -7.00 12.83
C ARG A 166 1.08 -7.81 11.81
N HIS A 167 2.38 -7.92 12.05
CA HIS A 167 3.28 -8.81 11.33
C HIS A 167 3.02 -10.23 11.85
N TRP A 168 2.48 -11.09 11.00
CA TRP A 168 2.47 -12.54 11.17
C TRP A 168 3.31 -13.16 10.06
#